data_AF-W6RM95-F1
#
_entry.id   AF-W6RM95-F1
#
_cell.length_a   1.000
_cell.length_b   1.000
_cell.length_c   1.000
_cell.angle_alpha   90.00
_cell.angle_beta   90.00
_cell.angle_gamma   90.00
#
_symmetry.space_group_name_H-M   'P 1'
#
loop_
_entity.id
_entity.type
_entity.pdbx_description
1 polymer ?
#
loop_
_entity_poly.entity_id
_entity_poly.type
_entity_poly.pdbx_seq_one_letter_code
_entity_poly.pdbx_strand_id
1 'polypeptide(L)'
;MGDYHHHGARAVLPPDVQTVAETVPGYETYTWNALFAPAGTPADVVARLNLAANKALADPGVSKRMAEFSAVVVGSTPEQLGAHVKAQIAKWTPVVRDAKIELE
;
A
#
# COMPACT_ATOMS: atom_id res chain seq x y z
N MET A 1 0.13 -8.23 15.55
CA MET A 1 1.19 -9.05 14.95
C MET A 1 0.53 -9.82 13.82
N GLY A 2 0.56 -9.25 12.63
CA GLY A 2 -0.12 -9.78 11.46
C GLY A 2 0.69 -9.35 10.25
N ASP A 3 1.28 -10.34 9.59
CA ASP A 3 2.04 -10.19 8.37
C ASP A 3 1.12 -9.63 7.27
N TYR A 4 1.13 -8.32 7.08
CA TYR A 4 0.47 -7.65 5.95
C TYR A 4 1.30 -7.85 4.68
N HIS A 5 1.52 -9.11 4.33
CA HIS A 5 1.86 -9.51 2.98
C HIS A 5 0.54 -9.76 2.26
N HIS A 6 0.32 -9.08 1.13
CA HIS A 6 -0.88 -9.18 0.28
C HIS A 6 -1.03 -10.56 -0.42
N HIS A 7 -0.46 -11.62 0.16
CA HIS A 7 -0.60 -12.99 -0.28
C HIS A 7 -2.04 -13.48 -0.02
N GLY A 8 -2.97 -13.11 -0.90
CA GLY A 8 -4.25 -13.80 -1.04
C GLY A 8 -5.53 -12.95 -0.95
N ALA A 9 -5.45 -11.67 -0.62
CA ALA A 9 -6.65 -10.81 -0.65
C ALA A 9 -6.95 -10.38 -2.09
N ARG A 10 -7.79 -11.15 -2.79
CA ARG A 10 -8.39 -10.73 -4.06
C ARG A 10 -9.11 -9.39 -3.84
N ALA A 11 -8.82 -8.41 -4.70
CA ALA A 11 -9.75 -7.30 -4.87
C ALA A 11 -11.14 -7.88 -5.22
N VAL A 12 -12.21 -7.22 -4.78
CA VAL A 12 -13.57 -7.62 -5.14
C VAL A 12 -13.75 -7.35 -6.64
N LEU A 13 -13.39 -8.34 -7.45
CA LEU A 13 -13.55 -8.35 -8.90
C LEU A 13 -14.79 -9.17 -9.25
N PRO A 14 -15.44 -8.88 -10.39
CA PRO A 14 -16.40 -9.80 -10.98
C PRO A 14 -15.80 -11.23 -11.08
N PRO A 15 -16.59 -12.29 -10.80
CA PRO A 15 -16.09 -13.66 -10.66
C PRO A 15 -15.48 -14.24 -11.95
N ASP A 16 -15.76 -13.62 -13.10
CA ASP A 16 -15.23 -13.97 -14.41
C ASP A 16 -13.86 -13.34 -14.71
N VAL A 17 -13.38 -12.41 -13.87
CA VAL A 17 -12.08 -11.77 -14.04
C VAL A 17 -10.99 -12.56 -13.30
N GLN A 18 -10.09 -13.16 -14.08
CA GLN A 18 -8.91 -13.84 -13.54
C GLN A 18 -7.81 -12.83 -13.16
N THR A 19 -7.10 -13.14 -12.09
CA THR A 19 -5.87 -12.46 -11.69
C THR A 19 -4.71 -12.96 -12.54
N VAL A 20 -3.69 -12.12 -12.78
CA VAL A 20 -2.49 -12.55 -13.53
C VAL A 20 -1.78 -13.72 -12.84
N ALA A 21 -1.82 -13.75 -11.49
CA ALA A 21 -1.22 -14.82 -10.68
C ALA A 21 -1.72 -16.24 -11.04
N GLU A 22 -2.94 -16.37 -11.55
CA GLU A 22 -3.53 -17.66 -11.96
C GLU A 22 -2.91 -18.22 -13.23
N THR A 23 -2.27 -17.38 -14.05
CA THR A 23 -1.57 -17.79 -15.28
C THR A 23 -0.05 -17.66 -15.15
N VAL A 24 0.42 -16.74 -14.31
CA VAL A 24 1.84 -16.50 -14.02
C VAL A 24 2.06 -16.63 -12.51
N PRO A 25 2.44 -17.82 -12.02
CA PRO A 25 2.64 -18.06 -10.60
C PRO A 25 3.64 -17.07 -9.97
N GLY A 26 3.28 -16.51 -8.82
CA GLY A 26 4.11 -15.54 -8.10
C GLY A 26 4.00 -14.09 -8.63
N TYR A 27 3.23 -13.84 -9.70
CA TYR A 27 2.96 -12.48 -10.15
C TYR A 27 1.99 -11.77 -9.22
N GLU A 28 2.41 -10.64 -8.67
CA GLU A 28 1.57 -9.80 -7.83
C GLU A 28 1.97 -8.34 -8.04
N THR A 29 1.00 -7.48 -8.34
CA THR A 29 1.17 -6.02 -8.33
C THR A 29 -0.13 -5.36 -7.90
N TYR A 30 0.01 -4.28 -7.15
CA TYR A 30 -1.09 -3.43 -6.74
C TYR A 30 -0.56 -2.02 -6.48
N THR A 31 -1.44 -1.04 -6.62
CA THR A 31 -1.13 0.35 -6.27
C THR A 31 -1.48 0.59 -4.81
N TRP A 32 -0.65 1.35 -4.11
CA TRP A 32 -0.88 1.76 -2.73
C TRP A 32 -0.65 3.26 -2.59
N ASN A 33 -1.26 3.83 -1.55
CA ASN A 33 -1.13 5.24 -1.20
C ASN A 33 -0.63 5.34 0.24
N ALA A 34 0.11 6.40 0.54
CA ALA A 34 0.61 6.67 1.89
C ALA A 34 0.77 8.16 2.14
N LEU A 35 0.81 8.53 3.42
CA LEU A 35 1.09 9.89 3.86
C LEU A 35 2.56 10.00 4.27
N PHE A 36 3.21 11.07 3.81
CA PHE A 36 4.60 11.38 4.12
C PHE A 36 4.71 12.78 4.72
N ALA A 37 5.70 12.96 5.58
CA ALA A 37 6.09 14.26 6.14
C ALA A 37 7.54 14.58 5.74
N PRO A 38 7.96 15.86 5.75
CA PRO A 38 9.34 16.24 5.47
C PRO A 38 10.36 15.50 6.33
N ALA A 39 11.55 15.24 5.77
CA ALA A 39 12.67 14.67 6.52
C ALA A 39 13.01 15.56 7.72
N GLY A 40 13.25 14.94 8.89
CA GLY A 40 13.51 15.66 10.14
C GLY A 40 12.27 16.14 10.88
N THR A 41 11.05 15.83 10.42
CA THR A 41 9.83 16.09 11.20
C THR A 41 9.95 15.42 12.59
N PRO A 42 9.68 16.15 13.69
CA PRO A 42 9.78 15.60 15.05
C PRO A 42 8.89 14.36 15.24
N ALA A 43 9.40 13.38 16.01
CA ALA A 43 8.74 12.09 16.19
C ALA A 43 7.36 12.20 16.84
N ASP A 44 7.17 13.14 17.77
CA ASP A 44 5.89 13.41 18.42
C ASP A 44 4.85 13.97 17.43
N VAL A 45 5.28 14.80 16.47
CA VAL A 45 4.42 15.30 15.40
C VAL A 45 4.01 14.15 14.48
N VAL A 46 4.95 13.29 14.08
CA VAL A 46 4.66 12.10 13.27
C VAL A 46 3.67 11.18 13.99
N ALA A 47 3.87 10.94 15.29
CA ALA A 47 2.98 10.10 16.09
C ALA A 47 1.55 10.67 16.15
N ARG A 48 1.41 11.99 16.33
CA ARG A 48 0.09 12.66 16.34
C ARG A 48 -0.60 12.58 14.98
N LEU A 49 0.13 12.78 13.88
CA LEU A 49 -0.42 12.64 12.52
C LEU A 49 -0.85 11.22 12.23
N ASN A 50 -0.03 10.23 12.62
CA ASN A 50 -0.36 8.81 12.46
C ASN A 50 -1.63 8.43 13.22
N LEU A 51 -1.76 8.87 14.48
CA LEU A 51 -2.95 8.63 15.29
C LEU A 51 -4.20 9.23 14.65
N ALA A 52 -4.11 10.47 14.18
CA ALA A 52 -5.22 11.15 13.51
C ALA A 52 -5.62 10.45 12.19
N ALA A 53 -4.64 10.04 11.38
CA ALA A 53 -4.87 9.32 10.14
C ALA A 53 -5.53 7.95 10.39
N ASN A 54 -5.02 7.16 11.33
CA ASN A 54 -5.62 5.87 11.69
C ASN A 54 -7.05 6.03 12.23
N LYS A 55 -7.31 7.08 13.02
CA LYS A 55 -8.67 7.40 13.47
C LYS A 55 -9.59 7.76 12.31
N ALA A 56 -9.13 8.55 11.35
CA ALA A 56 -9.91 8.91 10.17
C ALA A 56 -10.20 7.69 9.28
N LEU A 57 -9.22 6.80 9.11
CA LEU A 57 -9.40 5.56 8.35
C LEU A 57 -10.42 4.60 9.00
N ALA A 58 -10.54 4.62 10.33
CA ALA A 58 -11.55 3.85 11.06
C ALA A 58 -12.97 4.45 10.96
N ASP A 59 -13.15 5.65 10.40
CA ASP A 59 -14.46 6.23 10.19
C ASP A 59 -15.21 5.46 9.08
N PRO A 60 -16.46 4.99 9.33
CA PRO A 60 -17.21 4.23 8.33
C PRO A 60 -17.51 5.02 7.05
N GLY A 61 -17.69 6.33 7.13
CA GLY A 61 -17.91 7.20 5.97
C GLY A 61 -16.67 7.27 5.09
N VAL A 62 -15.48 7.41 5.69
CA VAL A 62 -14.20 7.34 4.99
C VAL A 62 -13.99 5.96 4.36
N SER A 63 -14.18 4.89 5.14
CA SER A 63 -14.02 3.51 4.65
C SER A 63 -14.94 3.21 3.48
N LYS A 64 -16.21 3.65 3.54
CA LYS A 64 -17.16 3.50 2.43
C LYS A 64 -16.68 4.24 1.18
N ARG A 65 -16.23 5.49 1.33
CA ARG A 65 -15.75 6.29 0.20
C ARG A 65 -14.50 5.68 -0.44
N MET A 66 -13.59 5.11 0.35
CA MET A 66 -12.42 4.41 -0.17
C MET A 66 -12.79 3.13 -0.92
N ALA A 67 -13.77 2.38 -0.42
CA ALA A 67 -14.27 1.19 -1.12
C ALA A 67 -14.90 1.52 -2.48
N GLU A 68 -15.52 2.69 -2.65
CA GLU A 68 -16.02 3.16 -3.96
C GLU A 68 -14.89 3.37 -4.99
N PHE A 69 -13.65 3.61 -4.53
CA PHE A 69 -12.45 3.65 -5.38
C PHE A 69 -11.74 2.29 -5.47
N SER A 70 -12.39 1.21 -5.02
CA SER A 70 -11.77 -0.12 -4.87
C SER A 70 -10.52 -0.12 -3.99
N ALA A 71 -10.35 0.89 -3.14
CA ALA A 71 -9.23 0.98 -2.21
C ALA A 71 -9.58 0.22 -0.93
N VAL A 72 -8.65 -0.62 -0.50
CA VAL A 72 -8.72 -1.28 0.81
C VAL A 72 -8.05 -0.37 1.82
N VAL A 73 -8.79 -0.02 2.88
CA VAL A 73 -8.24 0.76 3.99
C VAL A 73 -7.24 -0.09 4.77
N VAL A 74 -6.00 0.40 4.84
CA VAL A 74 -4.93 -0.20 5.63
C VAL A 74 -4.35 0.85 6.57
N GLY A 75 -4.58 0.67 7.87
CA GLY A 75 -3.88 1.42 8.90
C GLY A 75 -2.47 0.84 9.15
N SER A 76 -1.52 1.69 9.53
CA SER A 76 -0.15 1.26 9.84
C SER A 76 0.50 2.16 10.89
N THR A 77 1.61 1.70 11.46
CA THR A 77 2.56 2.57 12.19
C THR A 77 3.55 3.22 11.21
N PRO A 78 4.22 4.31 11.59
CA PRO A 78 5.28 4.91 10.76
C PRO A 78 6.39 3.92 10.37
N GLU A 79 6.76 3.01 11.29
CA GLU A 79 7.78 1.99 11.07
C GLU A 79 7.32 0.94 10.06
N GLN A 80 6.06 0.50 10.15
CA GLN A 80 5.46 -0.43 9.20
C GLN A 80 5.42 0.17 7.79
N LEU A 81 5.01 1.44 7.67
CA LEU A 81 5.06 2.14 6.39
C LEU A 81 6.50 2.26 5.87
N GLY A 82 7.46 2.59 6.73
CA GLY A 82 8.88 2.63 6.37
C GLY A 82 9.42 1.29 5.86
N ALA A 83 9.02 0.19 6.48
CA ALA A 83 9.36 -1.17 6.02
C ALA A 83 8.72 -1.47 4.66
N HIS A 84 7.45 -1.09 4.48
CA HIS A 84 6.73 -1.26 3.22
C HIS A 84 7.42 -0.53 2.06
N VAL A 85 7.76 0.75 2.25
CA VAL A 85 8.48 1.55 1.25
C VAL A 85 9.79 0.88 0.83
N LYS A 86 10.59 0.42 1.80
CA LYS A 86 11.84 -0.29 1.52
C LYS A 86 11.62 -1.55 0.69
N ALA A 87 10.59 -2.34 1.03
CA ALA A 87 10.24 -3.55 0.28
C ALA A 87 9.78 -3.23 -1.15
N GLN A 88 8.99 -2.17 -1.34
CA GLN A 88 8.53 -1.73 -2.67
C GLN A 88 9.70 -1.24 -3.53
N ILE A 89 10.61 -0.45 -2.98
CA ILE A 89 11.83 -0.04 -3.69
C ILE A 89 12.64 -1.27 -4.10
N ALA A 90 12.89 -2.19 -3.16
CA ALA A 90 13.65 -3.42 -3.45
C ALA A 90 12.99 -4.30 -4.55
N LYS A 91 11.66 -4.32 -4.60
CA LYS A 91 10.88 -5.03 -5.64
C LYS A 91 10.98 -4.34 -7.01
N TRP A 92 10.83 -3.02 -7.06
CA TRP A 92 10.66 -2.28 -8.33
C TRP A 92 11.98 -1.79 -8.95
N THR A 93 13.02 -1.51 -8.16
CA THR A 93 14.33 -1.12 -8.68
C THR A 93 14.90 -2.08 -9.75
N PRO A 94 14.95 -3.41 -9.54
CA PRO A 94 15.44 -4.31 -10.58
C PRO A 94 14.55 -4.30 -11.83
N VAL A 95 13.22 -4.21 -11.68
CA VAL A 95 12.28 -4.15 -12.82
C VAL A 95 12.56 -2.94 -13.70
N VAL A 96 12.71 -1.74 -13.10
CA VAL A 96 13.01 -0.50 -13.82
C VAL A 96 14.34 -0.60 -14.57
N ARG A 97 15.37 -1.12 -13.91
CA ARG A 97 16.71 -1.30 -14.50
C ARG A 97 16.69 -2.28 -15.66
N ASP A 98 16.09 -3.45 -15.46
CA ASP A 98 16.11 -4.53 -16.45
C ASP A 98 15.26 -4.18 -17.68
N ALA A 99 14.17 -3.41 -17.48
CA ALA A 99 13.33 -2.88 -18.55
C ALA A 99 13.86 -1.59 -19.19
N LYS A 100 14.97 -1.01 -18.68
CA LYS A 100 15.57 0.26 -19.15
C LYS A 100 14.57 1.41 -19.20
N ILE A 101 13.74 1.53 -18.16
CA ILE A 101 12.73 2.59 -18.05
C ILE A 101 13.41 3.87 -17.54
N GLU A 102 13.21 4.96 -18.26
CA GLU A 102 13.68 6.31 -17.90
C GLU A 102 12.47 7.26 -17.82
N LEU A 103 12.61 8.33 -17.04
CA LEU A 103 11.64 9.44 -17.06
C LEU A 103 11.93 10.30 -18.29
N GLU A 104 10.88 10.66 -19.04
CA GLU A 104 10.97 11.61 -20.16
C GLU A 104 11.34 13.03 -19.69
#